data_AF-A0AAD5FA28-F1
#
_entry.id   AF-A0AAD5FA28-F1
#
_cell.length_a   1.000
_cell.length_b   1.000
_cell.length_c   1.000
_cell.angle_alpha   90.00
_cell.angle_beta   90.00
_cell.angle_gamma   90.00
#
_symmetry.space_group_name_H-M   'P 1'
#
loop_
_entity.id
_entity.type
_entity.pdbx_description
1 polymer ?
#
loop_
_entity_poly.entity_id
_entity_poly.type
_entity_poly.pdbx_seq_one_letter_code
_entity_poly.pdbx_strand_id
1 'polypeptide(L)'
;TAGTEGTAWTCHRLTHRAVLHIRGQDTHSYLQGLLTNDIRTLQQEDQEEERRDTGIYTHLLNVQGRTLYDVIAYSSKENSDGTNSVLLECDSSMLNSITRHLKMYTIRRKVKVEACPDLLLWALLGVNTHCTHTAEEPELRNRDRVVLMARDPRTSLMGWRLITRSQENPPEIITACSHGNTDEYQHHRYKTGI
;
A
#
# COMPACT_ATOMS: atom_id res chain seq x y z
N THR A 1 -34.37 16.11 -12.64
CA THR A 1 -34.42 14.91 -11.77
C THR A 1 -33.00 14.67 -11.30
N ALA A 2 -32.69 15.08 -10.07
CA ALA A 2 -31.35 14.98 -9.49
C ALA A 2 -31.05 13.50 -9.21
N GLY A 3 -30.05 12.94 -9.89
CA GLY A 3 -29.54 11.61 -9.59
C GLY A 3 -28.90 11.64 -8.21
N THR A 4 -29.41 10.84 -7.29
CA THR A 4 -28.69 10.48 -6.07
C THR A 4 -27.41 9.78 -6.48
N GLU A 5 -26.27 10.50 -6.47
CA GLU A 5 -24.94 9.91 -6.52
C GLU A 5 -24.80 9.01 -5.28
N GLY A 6 -25.18 7.73 -5.42
CA GLY A 6 -25.03 6.74 -4.38
C GLY A 6 -23.55 6.57 -4.07
N THR A 7 -23.21 6.56 -2.78
CA THR A 7 -21.86 6.25 -2.32
C THR A 7 -21.40 4.91 -2.90
N ALA A 8 -20.32 4.92 -3.68
CA ALA A 8 -19.76 3.74 -4.32
C ALA A 8 -18.68 3.07 -3.46
N TRP A 9 -17.96 3.88 -2.66
CA TRP A 9 -16.82 3.44 -1.87
C TRP A 9 -16.96 3.80 -0.39
N THR A 10 -16.43 2.94 0.47
CA THR A 10 -16.20 3.22 1.89
C THR A 10 -14.70 3.25 2.15
N CYS A 11 -14.21 4.37 2.68
CA CYS A 11 -12.80 4.63 2.94
C CYS A 11 -12.53 4.42 4.44
N HIS A 12 -11.70 3.43 4.77
CA HIS A 12 -11.35 3.07 6.16
C HIS A 12 -9.90 3.44 6.46
N ARG A 13 -9.67 4.22 7.51
CA ARG A 13 -8.31 4.56 7.95
C ARG A 13 -7.63 3.36 8.60
N LEU A 14 -6.41 3.04 8.18
CA LEU A 14 -5.64 1.91 8.70
C LEU A 14 -4.60 2.38 9.72
N THR A 15 -5.04 2.81 10.90
CA THR A 15 -4.14 3.31 11.97
C THR A 15 -3.22 2.24 12.57
N HIS A 16 -3.58 0.97 12.42
CA HIS A 16 -2.75 -0.19 12.78
C HIS A 16 -1.69 -0.53 11.73
N ARG A 17 -1.59 0.24 10.65
CA ARG A 17 -0.58 0.08 9.60
C ARG A 17 0.27 1.35 9.52
N ALA A 18 1.52 1.17 9.11
CA ALA A 18 2.49 2.24 8.92
C ALA A 18 3.29 2.02 7.64
N VAL A 19 3.98 3.07 7.17
CA VAL A 19 4.77 3.04 5.94
C VAL A 19 6.25 3.26 6.22
N LEU A 20 7.08 2.44 5.59
CA LEU A 20 8.51 2.67 5.43
C LEU A 20 8.82 3.05 3.99
N HIS A 21 9.76 3.97 3.80
CA HIS A 21 10.34 4.30 2.51
C HIS A 21 11.74 3.72 2.39
N ILE A 22 11.94 2.91 1.36
CA ILE A 22 13.21 2.25 1.06
C ILE A 22 13.68 2.73 -0.29
N ARG A 23 14.84 3.38 -0.32
CA ARG A 23 15.33 4.05 -1.53
C ARG A 23 16.83 3.99 -1.66
N GLY A 24 17.30 4.04 -2.90
CA GLY A 24 18.71 4.00 -3.25
C GLY A 24 19.00 3.05 -4.41
N GLN A 25 20.25 3.03 -4.86
CA GLN A 25 20.67 2.29 -6.05
C GLN A 25 20.40 0.78 -5.91
N ASP A 26 20.58 0.22 -4.71
CA ASP A 26 20.52 -1.23 -4.49
C ASP A 26 19.14 -1.73 -4.04
N THR A 27 18.11 -0.87 -3.95
CA THR A 27 16.80 -1.17 -3.31
C THR A 27 16.18 -2.50 -3.74
N HIS A 28 16.00 -2.77 -5.04
CA HIS A 28 15.39 -4.02 -5.49
C HIS A 28 16.24 -5.23 -5.12
N SER A 29 17.55 -5.20 -5.40
CA SER A 29 18.45 -6.31 -5.07
C SER A 29 18.53 -6.60 -3.57
N TYR A 30 18.46 -5.55 -2.76
CA TYR A 30 18.43 -5.62 -1.30
C TYR A 30 17.13 -6.25 -0.80
N LEU A 31 15.98 -5.77 -1.29
CA LEU A 31 14.67 -6.30 -0.90
C LEU A 31 14.40 -7.71 -1.40
N GLN A 32 14.87 -8.04 -2.61
CA GLN A 32 14.73 -9.38 -3.19
C GLN A 32 15.38 -10.47 -2.33
N GLY A 33 16.42 -10.14 -1.55
CA GLY A 33 17.08 -11.06 -0.64
C GLY A 33 16.41 -11.21 0.73
N LEU A 34 15.43 -10.36 1.06
CA LEU A 34 14.77 -10.32 2.38
C LEU A 34 13.28 -10.67 2.34
N LEU A 35 12.66 -10.52 1.18
CA LEU A 35 11.23 -10.72 0.97
C LEU A 35 10.96 -12.05 0.28
N THR A 36 9.84 -12.67 0.63
CA THR A 36 9.42 -13.97 0.06
C THR A 36 8.89 -13.88 -1.37
N ASN A 37 8.49 -12.69 -1.82
CA ASN A 37 7.93 -12.48 -3.15
C ASN A 37 8.93 -11.77 -4.09
N ASP A 38 8.68 -11.86 -5.39
CA ASP A 38 9.53 -11.27 -6.42
C ASP A 38 9.29 -9.76 -6.53
N ILE A 39 10.26 -8.96 -6.09
CA ILE A 39 10.19 -7.49 -6.07
C ILE A 39 10.35 -6.90 -7.48
N ARG A 40 10.82 -7.69 -8.46
CA ARG A 40 10.94 -7.25 -9.85
C ARG A 40 9.58 -7.07 -10.51
N THR A 41 8.52 -7.68 -9.99
CA THR A 41 7.16 -7.46 -10.52
C THR A 41 6.63 -6.04 -10.28
N LEU A 42 7.26 -5.29 -9.37
CA LEU A 42 7.01 -3.86 -9.19
C LEU A 42 7.69 -3.01 -10.27
N GLN A 43 8.68 -3.56 -10.98
CA GLN A 43 9.34 -2.92 -12.12
C GLN A 43 8.51 -3.19 -13.38
N GLN A 44 7.56 -2.31 -13.69
CA GLN A 44 6.85 -2.39 -14.97
C GLN A 44 7.79 -1.91 -16.08
N GLU A 45 8.47 -2.83 -16.74
CA GLU A 45 9.17 -2.56 -18.00
C GLU A 45 8.13 -2.17 -19.06
N ASP A 46 8.36 -1.04 -19.71
CA ASP A 46 7.63 -0.52 -20.87
C ASP A 46 6.31 0.25 -20.61
N GLN A 47 6.33 1.51 -21.07
CA GLN A 47 5.26 2.52 -21.12
C GLN A 47 5.20 3.49 -19.92
N GLU A 48 6.05 4.53 -19.97
CA GLU A 48 6.12 5.63 -19.00
C GLU A 48 4.80 6.40 -18.84
N GLU A 49 3.91 6.37 -19.83
CA GLU A 49 2.69 7.19 -19.84
C GLU A 49 1.48 6.54 -19.13
N GLU A 50 1.48 5.22 -18.91
CA GLU A 50 0.34 4.50 -18.29
C GLU A 50 0.71 3.60 -17.11
N ARG A 51 1.86 3.81 -16.46
CA ARG A 51 2.23 3.04 -15.26
C ARG A 51 1.20 3.24 -14.15
N ARG A 52 0.39 2.21 -13.89
CA ARG A 52 -0.49 2.13 -12.71
C ARG A 52 0.34 1.77 -11.49
N ASP A 53 -0.06 2.29 -10.33
CA ASP A 53 0.61 1.90 -9.09
C ASP A 53 0.31 0.43 -8.81
N THR A 54 1.34 -0.33 -8.49
CA THR A 54 1.24 -1.76 -8.22
C THR A 54 1.79 -2.06 -6.84
N GLY A 55 1.17 -3.05 -6.20
CA GLY A 55 1.60 -3.59 -4.92
C GLY A 55 1.79 -5.10 -5.01
N ILE A 56 2.64 -5.65 -4.15
CA ILE A 56 2.75 -7.09 -3.92
C ILE A 56 2.65 -7.39 -2.43
N TYR A 57 1.93 -8.46 -2.09
CA TYR A 57 1.93 -9.00 -0.74
C TYR A 57 3.13 -9.92 -0.55
N THR A 58 3.84 -9.76 0.56
CA THR A 58 5.04 -10.54 0.84
C THR A 58 5.31 -10.59 2.34
N HIS A 59 6.12 -11.54 2.77
CA HIS A 59 6.57 -11.64 4.15
C HIS A 59 8.07 -11.38 4.24
N LEU A 60 8.50 -10.96 5.43
CA LEU A 60 9.88 -11.13 5.89
C LEU A 60 9.92 -12.33 6.82
N LEU A 61 10.90 -13.21 6.62
CA LEU A 61 11.04 -14.44 7.41
C LEU A 61 12.24 -14.34 8.35
N ASN A 62 12.22 -15.15 9.40
CA ASN A 62 13.44 -15.48 10.14
C ASN A 62 14.25 -16.56 9.41
N VAL A 63 15.45 -16.83 9.91
CA VAL A 63 16.35 -17.85 9.33
C VAL A 63 15.79 -19.29 9.42
N GLN A 64 14.76 -19.51 10.25
CA GLN A 64 14.03 -20.79 10.35
C GLN A 64 12.82 -20.86 9.40
N GLY A 65 12.60 -19.86 8.54
CA GLY A 65 11.50 -19.83 7.57
C GLY A 65 10.13 -19.45 8.16
N ARG A 66 10.07 -18.89 9.37
CA ARG A 66 8.82 -18.42 9.98
C ARG A 66 8.60 -16.95 9.69
N THR A 67 7.35 -16.55 9.43
CA THR A 67 6.96 -15.16 9.20
C THR A 67 7.25 -14.31 10.44
N LEU A 68 8.03 -13.26 10.23
CA LEU A 68 8.25 -12.19 11.21
C LEU A 68 7.29 -11.04 10.99
N TYR A 69 7.14 -10.62 9.72
CA TYR A 69 6.34 -9.46 9.34
C TYR A 69 5.59 -9.76 8.05
N ASP A 70 4.31 -9.42 8.01
CA ASP A 70 3.56 -9.32 6.78
C ASP A 70 3.59 -7.89 6.24
N VAL A 71 3.90 -7.74 4.97
CA VAL A 71 4.03 -6.41 4.35
C VAL A 71 3.39 -6.38 2.98
N ILE A 72 2.97 -5.19 2.59
CA ILE A 72 2.64 -4.89 1.20
C ILE A 72 3.71 -3.94 0.67
N ALA A 73 4.39 -4.34 -0.40
CA ALA A 73 5.41 -3.55 -1.05
C ALA A 73 4.84 -2.87 -2.29
N TYR A 74 5.10 -1.58 -2.46
CA TYR A 74 4.60 -0.78 -3.56
C TYR A 74 5.73 -0.09 -4.31
N SER A 75 5.62 0.01 -5.63
CA SER A 75 6.51 0.87 -6.41
C SER A 75 6.27 2.34 -6.07
N SER A 76 7.32 3.10 -5.78
CA SER A 76 7.22 4.55 -5.56
C SER A 76 7.78 5.33 -6.73
N LYS A 77 7.01 6.34 -7.17
CA LYS A 77 7.39 7.27 -8.25
C LYS A 77 8.08 8.54 -7.75
N GLU A 78 8.30 8.67 -6.45
CA GLU A 78 8.70 9.94 -5.81
C GLU A 78 10.14 10.39 -6.13
N ASN A 79 10.91 9.57 -6.84
CA ASN A 79 12.32 9.84 -7.12
C ASN A 79 12.53 10.37 -8.54
N SER A 80 12.75 11.69 -8.63
CA SER A 80 13.21 12.38 -9.85
C SER A 80 14.67 12.08 -10.21
N ASP A 81 15.42 11.44 -9.32
CA ASP A 81 16.83 11.09 -9.47
C ASP A 81 17.08 9.72 -10.12
N GLY A 82 16.01 9.04 -10.58
CA GLY A 82 16.08 7.73 -11.23
C GLY A 82 16.47 6.59 -10.29
N THR A 83 16.52 6.83 -8.97
CA THR A 83 16.87 5.78 -8.02
C THR A 83 15.66 4.94 -7.63
N ASN A 84 15.86 3.63 -7.58
CA ASN A 84 14.83 2.68 -7.21
C ASN A 84 14.24 2.96 -5.82
N SER A 85 12.91 2.95 -5.73
CA SER A 85 12.18 3.30 -4.53
C SER A 85 10.97 2.41 -4.30
N VAL A 86 10.82 1.94 -3.06
CA VAL A 86 9.73 1.08 -2.62
C VAL A 86 9.14 1.64 -1.32
N LEU A 87 7.80 1.70 -1.26
CA LEU A 87 7.08 1.89 0.00
C LEU A 87 6.71 0.52 0.56
N LEU A 88 7.00 0.27 1.84
CA LEU A 88 6.55 -0.93 2.56
C LEU A 88 5.48 -0.55 3.57
N GLU A 89 4.26 -1.03 3.38
CA GLU A 89 3.23 -1.05 4.41
C GLU A 89 3.49 -2.21 5.38
N CYS A 90 3.56 -1.92 6.68
CA CYS A 90 3.72 -2.90 7.74
C CYS A 90 2.76 -2.63 8.91
N ASP A 91 2.70 -3.54 9.89
CA ASP A 91 2.03 -3.29 11.17
C ASP A 91 2.72 -2.14 11.92
N SER A 92 1.93 -1.18 12.42
CA SER A 92 2.44 0.01 13.09
C SER A 92 3.10 -0.31 14.45
N SER A 93 2.63 -1.35 15.15
CA SER A 93 3.23 -1.82 16.41
C SER A 93 4.63 -2.43 16.20
N MET A 94 4.91 -2.92 14.99
CA MET A 94 6.18 -3.54 14.63
C MET A 94 7.16 -2.61 13.91
N LEU A 95 6.77 -1.35 13.64
CA LEU A 95 7.52 -0.39 12.82
C LEU A 95 9.00 -0.27 13.23
N ASN A 96 9.28 -0.14 14.53
CA ASN A 96 10.64 -0.04 15.04
C ASN A 96 11.43 -1.34 14.84
N SER A 97 10.79 -2.48 15.07
CA SER A 97 11.38 -3.82 14.94
C SER A 97 11.73 -4.15 13.50
N ILE A 98 10.81 -3.92 12.56
CA ILE A 98 11.05 -4.15 11.13
C ILE A 98 12.10 -3.15 10.59
N THR A 99 12.07 -1.88 11.00
CA THR A 99 13.08 -0.88 10.61
C THR A 99 14.48 -1.31 11.05
N ARG A 100 14.62 -1.76 12.31
CA ARG A 100 15.89 -2.28 12.84
C ARG A 100 16.33 -3.52 12.07
N HIS A 101 15.41 -4.44 11.80
CA HIS A 101 15.68 -5.65 11.05
C HIS A 101 16.23 -5.34 9.66
N LEU A 102 15.54 -4.49 8.90
CA LEU A 102 15.99 -4.02 7.60
C LEU A 102 17.38 -3.36 7.68
N LYS A 103 17.57 -2.42 8.62
CA LYS A 103 18.86 -1.73 8.81
C LYS A 103 20.04 -2.67 9.14
N MET A 104 19.81 -3.85 9.69
CA MET A 104 20.91 -4.82 9.89
C MET A 104 21.48 -5.34 8.57
N TYR A 105 20.66 -5.41 7.52
CA TYR A 105 21.05 -5.98 6.22
C TYR A 105 21.50 -4.93 5.20
N THR A 106 21.60 -3.66 5.59
CA THR A 106 22.06 -2.58 4.69
C THR A 106 23.60 -2.48 4.58
N ILE A 107 24.35 -3.32 5.29
CA ILE A 107 25.83 -3.31 5.25
C ILE A 107 26.32 -3.43 3.80
N ARG A 108 27.15 -2.47 3.36
CA ARG A 108 27.68 -2.36 1.99
C ARG A 108 26.62 -2.20 0.89
N ARG A 109 25.39 -1.81 1.23
CA ARG A 109 24.32 -1.49 0.28
C ARG A 109 24.04 0.01 0.28
N LYS A 110 23.86 0.59 -0.89
CA LYS A 110 23.40 1.98 -1.08
C LYS A 110 21.88 2.05 -0.95
N VAL A 111 21.38 1.83 0.26
CA VAL A 111 19.94 1.85 0.59
C VAL A 111 19.71 2.62 1.88
N LYS A 112 18.69 3.47 1.88
CA LYS A 112 18.17 4.15 3.06
C LYS A 112 16.81 3.57 3.41
N VAL A 113 16.55 3.38 4.70
CA VAL A 113 15.29 2.87 5.26
C VAL A 113 14.77 3.90 6.26
N GLU A 114 13.64 4.51 5.95
CA GLU A 114 13.04 5.62 6.72
C GLU A 114 11.57 5.33 7.02
N ALA A 115 11.08 5.76 8.18
CA ALA A 115 9.65 5.74 8.47
C ALA A 115 8.99 7.01 7.94
N CYS A 116 7.74 6.89 7.48
CA CYS A 116 6.96 7.98 6.88
C CYS A 116 5.71 8.26 7.73
N PRO A 117 5.84 8.95 8.88
CA PRO A 117 4.72 9.22 9.78
C PRO A 117 3.70 10.23 9.21
N ASP A 118 4.08 10.94 8.16
CA ASP A 118 3.28 11.91 7.42
C ASP A 118 2.36 11.29 6.37
N LEU A 119 2.53 9.99 6.09
CA LEU A 119 1.71 9.23 5.16
C LEU A 119 0.57 8.52 5.88
N LEU A 120 -0.63 8.65 5.33
CA LEU A 120 -1.83 7.99 5.84
C LEU A 120 -2.24 6.83 4.92
N LEU A 121 -2.52 5.68 5.53
CA LEU A 121 -2.97 4.47 4.84
C LEU A 121 -4.48 4.30 4.95
N TRP A 122 -5.10 3.96 3.83
CA TRP A 122 -6.53 3.74 3.72
C TRP A 122 -6.83 2.46 2.95
N ALA A 123 -7.93 1.79 3.33
CA ALA A 123 -8.56 0.76 2.54
C ALA A 123 -9.87 1.29 1.94
N LEU A 124 -10.08 1.09 0.65
CA LEU A 124 -11.31 1.45 -0.05
C LEU A 124 -12.05 0.17 -0.40
N LEU A 125 -13.24 -0.01 0.17
CA LEU A 125 -14.13 -1.15 -0.07
C LEU A 125 -15.37 -0.67 -0.84
N GLY A 126 -15.88 -1.51 -1.76
CA GLY A 126 -17.08 -1.17 -2.54
C GLY A 126 -18.38 -1.48 -1.79
N VAL A 127 -19.30 -0.51 -1.71
CA VAL A 127 -20.52 -0.54 -0.85
C VAL A 127 -21.50 -1.67 -1.21
N ASN A 128 -21.59 -2.07 -2.49
CA ASN A 128 -22.57 -3.06 -2.98
C ASN A 128 -21.96 -4.38 -3.48
N THR A 129 -20.81 -4.77 -2.96
CA THR A 129 -20.11 -5.99 -3.43
C THR A 129 -20.66 -7.26 -2.78
N HIS A 130 -21.95 -7.56 -2.99
CA HIS A 130 -22.45 -8.94 -2.90
C HIS A 130 -21.87 -9.84 -4.00
N CYS A 131 -21.26 -9.23 -5.04
CA CYS A 131 -20.55 -9.92 -6.11
C CYS A 131 -19.13 -9.37 -6.24
N THR A 132 -18.18 -10.29 -6.10
CA THR A 132 -16.87 -10.39 -6.73
C THR A 132 -16.59 -9.40 -7.88
N HIS A 133 -15.45 -8.72 -7.83
CA HIS A 133 -14.87 -7.84 -8.88
C HIS A 133 -15.51 -6.45 -9.05
N THR A 134 -15.23 -5.49 -8.17
CA THR A 134 -15.16 -4.09 -8.64
C THR A 134 -13.85 -3.92 -9.42
N ALA A 135 -13.95 -4.22 -10.72
CA ALA A 135 -12.91 -3.97 -11.70
C ALA A 135 -12.69 -2.47 -11.95
N GLU A 136 -13.57 -1.61 -11.47
CA GLU A 136 -13.45 -0.17 -11.63
C GLU A 136 -12.49 0.42 -10.59
N GLU A 137 -11.59 1.26 -11.09
CA GLU A 137 -10.64 2.03 -10.29
C GLU A 137 -11.36 3.24 -9.66
N PRO A 138 -11.19 3.51 -8.36
CA PRO A 138 -11.81 4.66 -7.72
C PRO A 138 -11.38 5.96 -8.43
N GLU A 139 -12.34 6.77 -8.84
CA GLU A 139 -12.03 8.06 -9.46
C GLU A 139 -11.48 9.05 -8.44
N LEU A 140 -10.30 9.60 -8.72
CA LEU A 140 -9.64 10.59 -7.89
C LEU A 140 -10.14 12.00 -8.22
N ARG A 141 -10.57 12.76 -7.20
CA ARG A 141 -10.85 14.20 -7.30
C ARG A 141 -9.58 15.05 -7.25
N ASN A 142 -8.60 14.62 -6.47
CA ASN A 142 -7.35 15.34 -6.26
C ASN A 142 -6.17 14.37 -6.22
N ARG A 143 -5.47 14.26 -7.36
CA ARG A 143 -4.33 13.34 -7.52
C ARG A 143 -3.07 13.81 -6.78
N ASP A 144 -2.89 15.12 -6.60
CA ASP A 144 -1.68 15.69 -5.97
C ASP A 144 -1.52 15.27 -4.50
N ARG A 145 -2.65 14.97 -3.83
CA ARG A 145 -2.66 14.47 -2.45
C ARG A 145 -2.43 12.96 -2.34
N VAL A 146 -2.49 12.24 -3.46
CA VAL A 146 -2.32 10.79 -3.52
C VAL A 146 -0.86 10.48 -3.79
N VAL A 147 -0.23 9.74 -2.87
CA VAL A 147 1.12 9.19 -3.07
C VAL A 147 1.05 7.91 -3.88
N LEU A 148 0.05 7.08 -3.58
CA LEU A 148 -0.12 5.77 -4.21
C LEU A 148 -1.59 5.35 -4.15
N MET A 149 -2.11 4.80 -5.24
CA MET A 149 -3.38 4.05 -5.24
C MET A 149 -3.24 2.74 -6.02
N ALA A 150 -3.26 1.62 -5.31
CA ALA A 150 -3.07 0.29 -5.90
C ALA A 150 -4.20 -0.66 -5.48
N ARG A 151 -4.48 -1.69 -6.29
CA ARG A 151 -5.35 -2.79 -5.84
C ARG A 151 -4.69 -3.50 -4.67
N ASP A 152 -5.50 -4.00 -3.73
CA ASP A 152 -4.97 -4.84 -2.67
C ASP A 152 -4.43 -6.15 -3.28
N PRO A 153 -3.13 -6.43 -3.12
CA PRO A 153 -2.50 -7.57 -3.81
C PRO A 153 -2.80 -8.92 -3.18
N ARG A 154 -3.50 -8.96 -2.04
CA ARG A 154 -3.86 -10.22 -1.37
C ARG A 154 -5.06 -10.88 -2.04
N THR A 155 -6.06 -10.07 -2.38
CA THR A 155 -7.28 -10.52 -3.06
C THR A 155 -8.07 -9.31 -3.54
N SER A 156 -8.77 -9.47 -4.68
CA SER A 156 -9.69 -8.45 -5.19
C SER A 156 -10.82 -8.12 -4.22
N LEU A 157 -11.12 -9.01 -3.26
CA LEU A 157 -12.12 -8.78 -2.22
C LEU A 157 -11.70 -7.72 -1.21
N MET A 158 -10.40 -7.42 -1.09
CA MET A 158 -9.88 -6.39 -0.18
C MET A 158 -9.86 -4.99 -0.80
N GLY A 159 -10.39 -4.84 -2.02
CA GLY A 159 -10.57 -3.56 -2.69
C GLY A 159 -9.25 -2.89 -3.04
N TRP A 160 -9.13 -1.62 -2.66
CA TRP A 160 -7.99 -0.78 -2.99
C TRP A 160 -7.25 -0.28 -1.77
N ARG A 161 -5.95 -0.06 -1.94
CA ARG A 161 -5.04 0.57 -1.00
C ARG A 161 -4.71 1.96 -1.49
N LEU A 162 -4.83 2.93 -0.58
CA LEU A 162 -4.55 4.33 -0.85
C LEU A 162 -3.57 4.87 0.20
N ILE A 163 -2.52 5.53 -0.27
CA ILE A 163 -1.55 6.26 0.55
C ILE A 163 -1.67 7.74 0.21
N THR A 164 -1.90 8.59 1.21
CA THR A 164 -2.08 10.03 1.02
C THR A 164 -1.08 10.84 1.84
N ARG A 165 -0.71 12.02 1.33
CA ARG A 165 -0.06 13.06 2.16
C ARG A 165 -1.14 13.74 3.01
N SER A 166 -0.80 14.16 4.21
CA SER A 166 -1.68 14.64 5.30
C SER A 166 -2.97 15.45 4.95
N GLN A 167 -3.91 15.39 5.91
CA GLN A 167 -5.34 15.76 6.03
C GLN A 167 -6.37 14.67 5.70
N GLU A 168 -7.12 14.32 6.75
CA GLU A 168 -8.01 13.17 6.93
C GLU A 168 -9.40 13.39 6.33
N ASN A 169 -9.47 13.60 5.02
CA ASN A 169 -10.77 13.67 4.37
C ASN A 169 -10.79 12.88 3.06
N PRO A 170 -10.95 11.53 3.12
CA PRO A 170 -11.05 10.70 1.92
C PRO A 170 -12.10 11.18 0.90
N PRO A 171 -13.28 11.71 1.31
CA PRO A 171 -14.23 12.34 0.39
C PRO A 171 -13.69 13.51 -0.44
N GLU A 172 -12.68 14.25 0.02
CA GLU A 172 -12.02 15.30 -0.78
C GLU A 172 -11.11 14.73 -1.87
N ILE A 173 -10.69 13.48 -1.71
CA ILE A 173 -9.70 12.80 -2.56
C ILE A 173 -10.39 11.86 -3.54
N ILE A 174 -11.47 11.18 -3.13
CA ILE A 174 -12.16 10.13 -3.88
C ILE A 174 -13.61 10.54 -4.19
N THR A 175 -14.04 10.38 -5.43
CA THR A 175 -15.43 10.59 -5.83
C THR A 175 -16.34 9.50 -5.23
N ALA A 176 -17.53 9.90 -4.75
CA ALA A 176 -18.51 8.99 -4.16
C ALA A 176 -17.97 8.09 -3.02
N CYS A 177 -17.01 8.58 -2.21
CA CYS A 177 -16.55 7.88 -1.00
C CYS A 177 -17.22 8.41 0.27
N SER A 178 -17.57 7.50 1.18
CA SER A 178 -17.93 7.81 2.57
C SER A 178 -16.83 7.33 3.53
N HIS A 179 -16.80 7.88 4.74
CA HIS A 179 -15.87 7.44 5.78
C HIS A 179 -16.44 6.20 6.48
N GLY A 180 -15.66 5.11 6.50
CA GLY A 180 -15.98 3.90 7.26
C GLY A 180 -15.14 3.80 8.53
N ASN A 181 -15.60 3.01 9.50
CA ASN A 181 -14.85 2.79 10.74
C ASN A 181 -13.87 1.60 10.60
N THR A 182 -12.91 1.52 11.52
CA THR A 182 -11.89 0.45 11.50
C THR A 182 -12.48 -0.94 11.76
N ASP A 183 -13.53 -1.03 12.57
CA ASP A 183 -14.15 -2.30 12.97
C ASP A 183 -14.84 -3.00 11.79
N GLU A 184 -15.49 -2.25 10.90
CA GLU A 184 -16.08 -2.74 9.66
C GLU A 184 -15.01 -3.35 8.73
N TYR A 185 -13.88 -2.66 8.59
CA TYR A 185 -12.74 -3.18 7.82
C TYR A 185 -12.21 -4.48 8.42
N GLN A 186 -12.10 -4.55 9.75
CA GLN A 186 -11.64 -5.75 10.44
C GLN A 186 -12.64 -6.91 10.33
N HIS A 187 -13.94 -6.62 10.41
CA HIS A 187 -14.98 -7.61 10.19
C HIS A 187 -14.95 -8.15 8.75
N HIS A 188 -14.79 -7.28 7.76
CA HIS A 188 -14.68 -7.68 6.35
C HIS A 188 -13.49 -8.59 6.08
N ARG A 189 -12.34 -8.27 6.67
CA ARG A 189 -11.14 -9.11 6.65
C ARG A 189 -11.42 -10.53 7.15
N TYR A 190 -12.00 -10.66 8.34
CA TYR A 190 -12.33 -11.96 8.91
C TYR A 190 -13.35 -12.74 8.08
N LYS A 191 -14.36 -12.04 7.54
CA LYS A 191 -15.38 -12.64 6.67
C LYS A 191 -14.77 -13.18 5.36
N THR A 192 -13.73 -12.52 4.84
CA THR A 192 -13.06 -12.90 3.59
C THR A 192 -11.84 -13.80 3.78
N GLY A 193 -11.47 -14.12 5.02
CA GLY A 193 -10.35 -15.01 5.35
C GLY A 193 -8.97 -14.36 5.26
N ILE A 194 -8.88 -13.04 5.51
CA ILE A 194 -7.65 -12.21 5.43
C ILE A 194 -7.30 -11.59 6.80
#